data_AF-A0A6I3A7V9-F1
#
_entry.id   AF-A0A6I3A7V9-F1
#
_cell.length_a   1.000
_cell.length_b   1.000
_cell.length_c   1.000
_cell.angle_alpha   90.00
_cell.angle_beta   90.00
_cell.angle_gamma   90.00
#
_symmetry.space_group_name_H-M   'P 1'
#
loop_
_entity.id
_entity.type
_entity.pdbx_description
1 polymer ?
#
loop_
_entity_poly.entity_id
_entity_poly.type
_entity_poly.pdbx_seq_one_letter_code
_entity_poly.pdbx_strand_id
1 'polypeptide(L)'
;MSSVDPSPELLALRQRIDELDRQLVDVLAERINICHDVARIKEHSDTPIIQPDRVRDVVTTRRQYAIDRGIDPDFAEDIMRVVLSETHRIEIAGRRADGPPEKTASPEGIRSAIDTVSSRIDHVVIAVSDLAQAAHALTQKFGFHAGSPANVGPGIAVVSAGGVTLVLVGPEAGPDVASYLAQHGSGVHHVAVEVLNAGYAHATLKAAGSDLSPVVVDEHGHEQFFTVRDSESGVQLGFIARTGHRVGVATQNILESFKTN
;
A
#
# COMPACT_ATOMS: atom_id res chain seq x y z
N MET A 1 23.77 15.67 -19.30
CA MET A 1 24.32 14.74 -18.29
C MET A 1 24.63 13.44 -19.02
N SER A 2 25.87 12.97 -18.96
CA SER A 2 26.32 11.79 -19.73
C SER A 2 25.57 10.55 -19.24
N SER A 3 24.80 9.90 -20.11
CA SER A 3 24.25 8.57 -19.84
C SER A 3 25.42 7.61 -19.73
N VAL A 4 25.74 7.18 -18.52
CA VAL A 4 26.71 6.11 -18.30
C VAL A 4 26.02 4.82 -18.72
N ASP A 5 26.48 4.19 -19.79
CA ASP A 5 25.96 2.90 -20.20
C ASP A 5 26.17 1.89 -19.06
N PRO A 6 25.14 1.09 -18.71
CA PRO A 6 25.25 0.12 -17.63
C PRO A 6 26.36 -0.89 -17.92
N SER A 7 27.10 -1.30 -16.88
CA SER A 7 28.18 -2.28 -17.06
C SER A 7 27.66 -3.62 -17.62
N PRO A 8 28.49 -4.39 -18.35
CA PRO A 8 28.10 -5.70 -18.86
C PRO A 8 27.61 -6.67 -17.75
N GLU A 9 28.21 -6.59 -16.56
CA GLU A 9 27.79 -7.37 -15.39
C GLU A 9 26.36 -7.00 -14.94
N LEU A 10 26.04 -5.70 -14.89
CA LEU A 10 24.70 -5.23 -14.56
C LEU A 10 23.67 -5.67 -15.61
N LEU A 11 24.03 -5.64 -16.89
CA LEU A 11 23.18 -6.13 -17.97
C LEU A 11 22.88 -7.63 -17.83
N ALA A 12 23.89 -8.46 -17.53
CA ALA A 12 23.70 -9.89 -17.32
C ALA A 12 22.79 -10.19 -16.11
N LEU A 13 22.96 -9.45 -15.01
CA LEU A 13 22.08 -9.58 -13.83
C LEU A 13 20.63 -9.18 -14.14
N ARG A 14 20.42 -8.09 -14.90
CA ARG A 14 19.08 -7.68 -15.35
C ARG A 14 18.41 -8.73 -16.22
N GLN A 15 19.15 -9.31 -17.18
CA GLN A 15 18.63 -10.41 -18.00
C GLN A 15 18.23 -11.63 -17.15
N ARG A 16 18.98 -11.92 -16.07
CA ARG A 16 18.61 -12.99 -15.16
C ARG A 16 17.35 -12.67 -14.36
N ILE A 17 17.15 -11.42 -13.95
CA ILE A 17 15.91 -10.94 -13.33
C ILE A 17 14.75 -11.09 -14.31
N ASP A 18 14.90 -10.61 -15.55
CA ASP A 18 13.85 -10.71 -16.59
C ASP A 18 13.43 -12.17 -16.87
N GLU A 19 14.36 -13.12 -16.79
CA GLU A 19 14.07 -14.55 -16.89
C GLU A 19 13.28 -15.07 -15.69
N LEU A 20 13.65 -14.67 -14.46
CA LEU A 20 12.91 -15.05 -13.26
C LEU A 20 11.51 -14.44 -13.24
N ASP A 21 11.35 -13.20 -13.72
CA ASP A 21 10.07 -12.53 -13.83
C ASP A 21 9.14 -13.24 -14.82
N ARG A 22 9.67 -13.74 -15.94
CA ARG A 22 8.91 -14.60 -16.86
C ARG A 22 8.46 -15.90 -16.19
N GLN A 23 9.34 -16.57 -15.46
CA GLN A 23 8.99 -17.79 -14.72
C GLN A 23 7.93 -17.53 -13.65
N LEU A 24 7.98 -16.38 -12.97
CA LEU A 24 6.97 -15.98 -12.01
C LEU A 24 5.59 -15.85 -12.68
N VAL A 25 5.51 -15.23 -13.86
CA VAL A 25 4.27 -15.12 -14.63
C VAL A 25 3.76 -16.49 -15.07
N ASP A 26 4.64 -17.39 -15.52
CA ASP A 26 4.26 -18.76 -15.92
C ASP A 26 3.66 -19.54 -14.73
N VAL A 27 4.27 -19.47 -13.55
CA VAL A 27 3.76 -20.09 -12.31
C VAL A 27 2.41 -19.51 -11.92
N LEU A 28 2.23 -18.19 -12.06
CA LEU A 28 0.94 -17.55 -11.80
C LEU A 28 -0.12 -18.03 -12.80
N ALA A 29 0.20 -18.16 -14.08
CA ALA A 29 -0.71 -18.67 -15.10
C ALA A 29 -1.15 -20.10 -14.80
N GLU A 30 -0.21 -20.99 -14.46
CA GLU A 30 -0.53 -22.37 -14.06
C GLU A 30 -1.45 -22.39 -12.83
N ARG A 31 -1.12 -21.59 -11.81
CA ARG A 31 -1.93 -21.49 -10.60
C ARG A 31 -3.35 -21.02 -10.90
N ILE A 32 -3.53 -20.06 -11.80
CA ILE A 32 -4.85 -19.54 -12.20
C ILE A 32 -5.66 -20.61 -12.94
N ASN A 33 -5.04 -21.40 -13.82
CA ASN A 33 -5.71 -22.53 -14.47
C ASN A 33 -6.23 -23.55 -13.44
N ILE A 34 -5.42 -23.88 -12.43
CA ILE A 34 -5.86 -24.75 -11.32
C ILE A 34 -7.03 -24.11 -10.56
N CYS A 35 -7.04 -22.79 -10.37
CA CYS A 35 -8.14 -22.09 -9.71
C CYS A 35 -9.45 -22.17 -10.51
N HIS A 36 -9.40 -22.16 -11.85
CA HIS A 36 -10.57 -22.41 -12.68
C HIS A 36 -11.13 -23.83 -12.49
N ASP A 37 -10.26 -24.83 -12.37
CA ASP A 37 -10.69 -26.19 -12.07
C ASP A 37 -11.34 -26.31 -10.69
N VAL A 38 -10.75 -25.65 -9.68
CA VAL A 38 -11.34 -25.56 -8.33
C VAL A 38 -12.70 -24.86 -8.37
N ALA A 39 -12.84 -23.75 -9.12
CA ALA A 39 -14.10 -23.03 -9.27
C ALA A 39 -15.19 -23.94 -9.86
N ARG A 40 -14.88 -24.67 -10.93
CA ARG A 40 -15.78 -25.62 -11.59
C ARG A 40 -16.22 -26.76 -10.69
N ILE A 41 -15.32 -27.29 -9.85
CA ILE A 41 -15.67 -28.30 -8.85
C ILE A 41 -16.60 -27.68 -7.80
N LYS A 42 -16.27 -26.48 -7.30
CA LYS A 42 -17.05 -25.79 -6.27
C LYS A 42 -18.45 -25.41 -6.74
N GLU A 43 -18.64 -25.07 -8.02
CA GLU A 43 -19.96 -24.77 -8.61
C GLU A 43 -20.96 -25.92 -8.46
N HIS A 44 -20.48 -27.17 -8.46
CA HIS A 44 -21.30 -28.37 -8.35
C HIS A 44 -21.34 -28.92 -6.92
N SER A 45 -20.85 -28.16 -5.94
CA SER A 45 -20.79 -28.55 -4.52
C SER A 45 -21.35 -27.42 -3.64
N ASP A 46 -21.83 -27.76 -2.43
CA ASP A 46 -22.24 -26.74 -1.43
C ASP A 46 -21.04 -26.05 -0.74
N THR A 47 -19.86 -26.08 -1.36
CA THR A 47 -18.64 -25.51 -0.78
C THR A 47 -18.67 -23.97 -0.86
N PRO A 48 -18.47 -23.25 0.26
CA PRO A 48 -18.36 -21.79 0.24
C PRO A 48 -17.21 -21.31 -0.68
N ILE A 49 -17.46 -20.21 -1.40
CA ILE A 49 -16.47 -19.56 -2.28
C ILE A 49 -15.24 -19.16 -1.44
N ILE A 50 -15.46 -18.47 -0.32
CA ILE A 50 -14.41 -18.07 0.62
C ILE A 50 -14.42 -19.01 1.81
N GLN A 51 -13.25 -19.59 2.09
CA GLN A 51 -12.99 -20.40 3.28
C GLN A 51 -11.94 -19.66 4.13
N PRO A 52 -12.35 -18.94 5.19
CA PRO A 52 -11.45 -18.09 5.98
C PRO A 52 -10.25 -18.84 6.56
N ASP A 53 -10.45 -20.09 7.01
CA ASP A 53 -9.37 -20.92 7.55
C ASP A 53 -8.34 -21.26 6.48
N ARG A 54 -8.78 -21.52 5.24
CA ARG A 54 -7.85 -21.75 4.13
C ARG A 54 -7.00 -20.52 3.82
N VAL A 55 -7.59 -19.32 3.88
CA VAL A 55 -6.85 -18.06 3.69
C VAL A 55 -5.80 -17.90 4.80
N ARG A 56 -6.20 -18.13 6.05
CA ARG A 56 -5.31 -18.07 7.22
C ARG A 56 -4.14 -19.05 7.09
N ASP A 57 -4.42 -20.30 6.70
CA ASP A 57 -3.40 -21.33 6.52
C ASP A 57 -2.42 -20.97 5.41
N VAL A 58 -2.92 -20.52 4.26
CA VAL A 58 -2.06 -20.09 3.14
C VAL A 58 -1.16 -18.94 3.58
N VAL A 59 -1.69 -17.91 4.24
CA VAL A 59 -0.88 -16.79 4.72
C VAL A 59 0.17 -17.28 5.72
N THR A 60 -0.25 -18.01 6.76
CA THR A 60 0.64 -18.48 7.84
C THR A 60 1.76 -19.37 7.30
N THR A 61 1.42 -20.36 6.47
CA THR A 61 2.42 -21.29 5.90
C THR A 61 3.40 -20.60 4.96
N ARG A 62 2.96 -19.62 4.17
CA ARG A 62 3.83 -18.88 3.23
C ARG A 62 4.74 -17.89 3.94
N ARG A 63 4.27 -17.28 5.04
CA ARG A 63 5.15 -16.48 5.92
C ARG A 63 6.28 -17.34 6.48
N GLN A 64 5.97 -18.53 7.01
CA GLN A 64 7.01 -19.41 7.53
C GLN A 64 7.99 -19.83 6.43
N TYR A 65 7.48 -20.19 5.25
CA TYR A 65 8.33 -20.53 4.12
C TYR A 65 9.23 -19.36 3.69
N ALA A 66 8.73 -18.13 3.71
CA ALA A 66 9.53 -16.94 3.43
C ALA A 66 10.68 -16.79 4.43
N ILE A 67 10.41 -16.95 5.73
CA ILE A 67 11.43 -16.93 6.79
C ILE A 67 12.53 -17.96 6.51
N ASP A 68 12.15 -19.20 6.19
CA ASP A 68 13.09 -20.29 5.92
C ASP A 68 13.96 -20.03 4.67
N ARG A 69 13.50 -19.15 3.78
CA ARG A 69 14.17 -18.76 2.53
C ARG A 69 14.88 -17.41 2.60
N GLY A 70 14.85 -16.73 3.75
CA GLY A 70 15.42 -15.39 3.91
C GLY A 70 14.67 -14.29 3.16
N ILE A 71 13.38 -14.52 2.86
CA ILE A 71 12.47 -13.54 2.27
C ILE A 71 11.70 -12.88 3.41
N ASP A 72 11.46 -11.58 3.29
CA ASP A 72 10.61 -10.85 4.23
C ASP A 72 9.19 -11.48 4.27
N PRO A 73 8.73 -11.97 5.44
CA PRO A 73 7.43 -12.62 5.56
C PRO A 73 6.25 -11.70 5.28
N ASP A 74 6.38 -10.39 5.52
CA ASP A 74 5.30 -9.43 5.25
C ASP A 74 5.19 -9.17 3.74
N PHE A 75 6.33 -9.09 3.04
CA PHE A 75 6.34 -9.04 1.57
C PHE A 75 5.73 -10.30 0.94
N ALA A 76 6.07 -11.48 1.47
CA ALA A 76 5.49 -12.73 0.99
C ALA A 76 3.97 -12.77 1.24
N GLU A 77 3.50 -12.28 2.39
CA GLU A 77 2.08 -12.17 2.67
C GLU A 77 1.37 -11.22 1.70
N ASP A 78 1.94 -10.04 1.41
CA ASP A 78 1.37 -9.07 0.46
C ASP A 78 1.15 -9.70 -0.92
N ILE A 79 2.16 -10.40 -1.44
CA ILE A 79 2.05 -11.13 -2.72
C ILE A 79 0.92 -12.16 -2.64
N MET A 80 0.89 -12.96 -1.57
CA MET A 80 -0.11 -14.01 -1.43
C MET A 80 -1.52 -13.44 -1.30
N ARG A 81 -1.69 -12.30 -0.65
CA ARG A 81 -2.98 -11.59 -0.56
C ARG A 81 -3.46 -11.09 -1.92
N VAL A 82 -2.58 -10.54 -2.74
CA VAL A 82 -2.92 -10.14 -4.12
C VAL A 82 -3.35 -11.36 -4.93
N VAL A 83 -2.57 -12.44 -4.88
CA VAL A 83 -2.85 -13.68 -5.61
C VAL A 83 -4.17 -14.33 -5.15
N LEU A 84 -4.44 -14.36 -3.85
CA LEU A 84 -5.70 -14.87 -3.30
C LEU A 84 -6.90 -14.00 -3.71
N SER A 85 -6.74 -12.68 -3.72
CA SER A 85 -7.79 -11.75 -4.13
C SER A 85 -8.17 -11.96 -5.60
N GLU A 86 -7.18 -12.12 -6.48
CA GLU A 86 -7.43 -12.42 -7.90
C GLU A 86 -8.12 -13.79 -8.08
N THR A 87 -7.72 -14.79 -7.29
CA THR A 87 -8.37 -16.11 -7.30
C THR A 87 -9.86 -15.99 -6.95
N HIS A 88 -10.19 -15.24 -5.89
CA HIS A 88 -11.58 -15.01 -5.50
C HIS A 88 -12.35 -14.26 -6.58
N ARG A 89 -11.73 -13.25 -7.24
CA ARG A 89 -12.36 -12.52 -8.34
C ARG A 89 -12.75 -13.48 -9.47
N ILE A 90 -11.87 -14.41 -9.83
CA ILE A 90 -12.12 -15.41 -10.89
C ILE A 90 -13.23 -16.39 -10.48
N GLU A 91 -13.23 -16.90 -9.25
CA GLU A 91 -14.28 -17.80 -8.75
C GLU A 91 -15.68 -17.12 -8.76
N ILE A 92 -15.74 -15.81 -8.53
CA ILE A 92 -16.99 -15.03 -8.61
C ILE A 92 -17.34 -14.69 -10.07
N ALA A 93 -16.35 -14.30 -10.88
CA ALA A 93 -16.57 -13.92 -12.29
C ALA A 93 -17.05 -15.11 -13.13
N GLY A 94 -16.64 -16.34 -12.85
CA GLY A 94 -17.21 -17.55 -13.49
C GLY A 94 -18.73 -17.67 -13.33
N ARG A 95 -19.30 -17.01 -12.30
CA ARG A 95 -20.75 -16.96 -12.04
C ARG A 95 -21.44 -15.74 -12.65
N ARG A 96 -20.70 -14.80 -13.24
CA ARG A 96 -21.21 -13.56 -13.84
C ARG A 96 -20.90 -13.51 -15.34
N ALA A 97 -21.77 -12.91 -16.14
CA ALA A 97 -21.56 -12.73 -17.58
C ALA A 97 -20.69 -11.50 -17.89
N ASP A 98 -19.63 -11.27 -17.12
CA ASP A 98 -18.74 -10.12 -17.32
C ASP A 98 -17.73 -10.46 -18.44
N GLY A 99 -17.47 -9.50 -19.33
CA GLY A 99 -16.44 -9.65 -20.37
C GLY A 99 -15.04 -9.74 -19.78
N PRO A 100 -14.06 -10.36 -20.48
CA PRO A 100 -12.67 -10.35 -20.04
C PRO A 100 -12.14 -8.92 -19.96
N PRO A 101 -11.19 -8.61 -19.05
CA PRO A 101 -10.63 -7.26 -18.95
C PRO A 101 -9.99 -6.86 -20.29
N GLU A 102 -10.21 -5.62 -20.73
CA GLU A 102 -9.46 -5.03 -21.84
C GLU A 102 -8.00 -4.86 -21.40
N LYS A 103 -7.10 -5.69 -21.96
CA LYS A 103 -5.67 -5.68 -21.62
C LYS A 103 -4.85 -5.33 -22.85
N THR A 104 -4.67 -4.03 -23.11
CA THR A 104 -3.67 -3.57 -24.08
C THR A 104 -2.39 -3.18 -23.34
N ALA A 105 -1.30 -3.89 -23.60
CA ALA A 105 0.05 -3.45 -23.25
C ALA A 105 0.48 -2.33 -24.21
N SER A 106 -0.15 -1.16 -24.10
CA SER A 106 0.19 0.00 -24.93
C SER A 106 1.45 0.66 -24.37
N PRO A 107 2.58 0.71 -25.09
CA PRO A 107 3.84 1.23 -24.56
C PRO A 107 3.84 2.75 -24.37
N GLU A 108 2.96 3.48 -25.08
CA GLU A 108 3.01 4.95 -25.13
C GLU A 108 1.59 5.53 -25.23
N GLY A 109 1.27 6.53 -24.39
CA GLY A 109 0.24 7.52 -24.73
C GLY A 109 -0.80 7.93 -23.68
N ILE A 110 -0.98 7.23 -22.54
CA ILE A 110 -2.06 7.59 -21.57
C ILE A 110 -1.62 7.53 -20.10
N ARG A 111 -0.48 6.91 -19.78
CA ARG A 111 -0.03 6.74 -18.39
C ARG A 111 0.77 7.97 -17.93
N SER A 112 0.24 8.67 -16.93
CA SER A 112 0.96 9.77 -16.26
C SER A 112 2.25 9.23 -15.62
N ALA A 113 3.28 10.06 -15.43
CA ALA A 113 4.51 9.61 -14.80
C ALA A 113 4.34 9.17 -13.33
N ILE A 114 3.22 9.52 -12.67
CA ILE A 114 2.86 8.97 -11.37
C ILE A 114 2.37 7.51 -11.46
N ASP A 115 1.81 7.07 -12.61
CA ASP A 115 1.45 5.66 -12.88
C ASP A 115 2.68 4.76 -12.92
N THR A 116 3.82 5.30 -13.39
CA THR A 116 5.08 4.54 -13.49
C THR A 116 5.66 4.16 -12.13
N VAL A 117 5.44 4.99 -11.11
CA VAL A 117 6.13 4.85 -9.81
C VAL A 117 5.20 4.55 -8.65
N SER A 118 3.89 4.76 -8.79
CA SER A 118 2.93 4.44 -7.72
C SER A 118 2.75 2.94 -7.58
N SER A 119 2.75 2.46 -6.34
CA SER A 119 2.65 1.02 -6.04
C SER A 119 1.31 0.66 -5.40
N ARG A 120 0.90 1.40 -4.36
CA ARG A 120 -0.35 1.18 -3.62
C ARG A 120 -0.66 2.37 -2.71
N ILE A 121 -1.84 2.36 -2.09
CA ILE A 121 -2.07 3.15 -0.88
C ILE A 121 -1.22 2.52 0.24
N ASP A 122 -0.33 3.31 0.84
CA ASP A 122 0.52 2.86 1.95
C ASP A 122 -0.26 2.88 3.28
N HIS A 123 -0.90 4.02 3.56
CA HIS A 123 -1.72 4.20 4.74
C HIS A 123 -2.69 5.38 4.57
N VAL A 124 -3.69 5.46 5.45
CA VAL A 124 -4.60 6.59 5.55
C VAL A 124 -4.50 7.20 6.93
N VAL A 125 -4.28 8.51 6.99
CA VAL A 125 -4.28 9.28 8.25
C VAL A 125 -5.65 9.89 8.48
N ILE A 126 -6.19 9.68 9.67
CA ILE A 126 -7.51 10.15 10.08
C ILE A 126 -7.34 11.02 11.32
N ALA A 127 -7.67 12.31 11.19
CA ALA A 127 -7.76 13.21 12.32
C ALA A 127 -9.04 12.89 13.11
N VAL A 128 -8.92 12.68 14.42
CA VAL A 128 -10.03 12.28 15.29
C VAL A 128 -10.11 13.18 16.52
N SER A 129 -11.33 13.58 16.88
CA SER A 129 -11.58 14.40 18.07
C SER A 129 -11.44 13.61 19.37
N ASP A 130 -11.68 12.30 19.32
CA ASP A 130 -11.48 11.37 20.44
C ASP A 130 -10.71 10.14 19.94
N LEU A 131 -9.41 10.11 20.21
CA LEU A 131 -8.51 9.04 19.79
C LEU A 131 -8.89 7.69 20.39
N ALA A 132 -9.21 7.67 21.69
CA ALA A 132 -9.50 6.44 22.41
C ALA A 132 -10.79 5.79 21.89
N GLN A 133 -11.84 6.59 21.69
CA GLN A 133 -13.11 6.11 21.15
C GLN A 133 -12.97 5.63 19.70
N ALA A 134 -12.23 6.36 18.86
CA ALA A 134 -12.00 5.96 17.47
C ALA A 134 -11.20 4.66 17.36
N ALA A 135 -10.11 4.53 18.11
CA ALA A 135 -9.31 3.30 18.16
C ALA A 135 -10.13 2.12 18.69
N HIS A 136 -10.93 2.34 19.74
CA HIS A 136 -11.82 1.32 20.29
C HIS A 136 -12.86 0.86 19.26
N ALA A 137 -13.47 1.78 18.52
CA ALA A 137 -14.43 1.42 17.48
C ALA A 137 -13.80 0.55 16.38
N LEU A 138 -12.63 0.95 15.86
CA LEU A 138 -11.92 0.19 14.81
C LEU A 138 -11.50 -1.20 15.29
N THR A 139 -11.02 -1.30 16.53
CA THR A 139 -10.57 -2.58 17.06
C THR A 139 -11.72 -3.51 17.47
N GLN A 140 -12.72 -3.00 18.19
CA GLN A 140 -13.78 -3.85 18.74
C GLN A 140 -14.91 -4.13 17.77
N LYS A 141 -15.22 -3.21 16.84
CA LYS A 141 -16.36 -3.37 15.92
C LYS A 141 -15.94 -3.84 14.54
N PHE A 142 -14.76 -3.41 14.08
CA PHE A 142 -14.30 -3.64 12.70
C PHE A 142 -13.14 -4.64 12.60
N GLY A 143 -12.68 -5.20 13.72
CA GLY A 143 -11.71 -6.28 13.75
C GLY A 143 -10.28 -5.86 13.38
N PHE A 144 -9.99 -4.56 13.41
CA PHE A 144 -8.61 -4.09 13.33
C PHE A 144 -7.85 -4.48 14.60
N HIS A 145 -6.55 -4.65 14.48
CA HIS A 145 -5.68 -4.81 15.64
C HIS A 145 -4.87 -3.53 15.82
N ALA A 146 -4.65 -3.15 17.08
CA ALA A 146 -3.68 -2.11 17.40
C ALA A 146 -2.30 -2.61 16.96
N GLY A 147 -1.64 -1.85 16.09
CA GLY A 147 -0.23 -2.02 15.83
C GLY A 147 0.60 -1.36 16.93
N SER A 148 1.85 -1.79 17.08
CA SER A 148 2.87 -0.95 17.72
C SER A 148 3.53 -0.13 16.61
N PRO A 149 3.34 1.20 16.55
CA PRO A 149 4.17 2.03 15.72
C PRO A 149 5.62 1.95 16.20
N ALA A 150 6.57 2.14 15.29
CA ALA A 150 7.89 2.58 15.71
C ALA A 150 7.71 3.97 16.34
N ASN A 151 7.91 4.08 17.65
CA ASN A 151 7.97 5.37 18.37
C ASN A 151 6.69 6.25 18.26
N VAL A 152 5.60 5.86 18.93
CA VAL A 152 4.39 6.70 19.02
C VAL A 152 4.61 7.82 20.01
N GLY A 153 4.55 9.06 19.53
CA GLY A 153 4.32 10.21 20.40
C GLY A 153 2.92 10.14 21.04
N PRO A 154 2.64 10.96 22.06
CA PRO A 154 1.28 11.09 22.59
C PRO A 154 0.29 11.43 21.46
N GLY A 155 -0.96 10.97 21.58
CA GLY A 155 -2.04 11.36 20.65
C GLY A 155 -2.07 10.67 19.28
N ILE A 156 -1.27 9.62 19.03
CA ILE A 156 -1.32 8.84 17.78
C ILE A 156 -1.63 7.37 18.08
N ALA A 157 -2.40 6.72 17.21
CA ALA A 157 -2.62 5.28 17.24
C ALA A 157 -2.58 4.70 15.83
N VAL A 158 -1.94 3.54 15.65
CA VAL A 158 -1.99 2.81 14.38
C VAL A 158 -2.83 1.57 14.54
N VAL A 159 -3.76 1.36 13.63
CA VAL A 159 -4.59 0.16 13.57
C VAL A 159 -4.49 -0.46 12.19
N SER A 160 -4.37 -1.78 12.13
CA SER A 160 -4.18 -2.49 10.88
C SER A 160 -5.09 -3.72 10.78
N ALA A 161 -5.39 -4.13 9.55
CA ALA A 161 -6.11 -5.36 9.24
C ALA A 161 -5.80 -5.82 7.80
N GLY A 162 -5.21 -7.00 7.64
CA GLY A 162 -5.10 -7.66 6.34
C GLY A 162 -4.40 -6.84 5.23
N GLY A 163 -3.36 -6.07 5.57
CA GLY A 163 -2.63 -5.19 4.65
C GLY A 163 -3.18 -3.76 4.58
N VAL A 164 -4.29 -3.46 5.26
CA VAL A 164 -4.81 -2.10 5.43
C VAL A 164 -4.21 -1.47 6.68
N THR A 165 -3.71 -0.23 6.56
CA THR A 165 -3.13 0.55 7.66
C THR A 165 -3.84 1.88 7.80
N LEU A 166 -4.36 2.14 9.00
CA LEU A 166 -4.96 3.41 9.39
C LEU A 166 -4.16 4.02 10.54
N VAL A 167 -3.90 5.31 10.45
CA VAL A 167 -3.23 6.09 11.50
C VAL A 167 -4.23 7.11 12.03
N LEU A 168 -4.57 7.01 13.30
CA LEU A 168 -5.44 7.94 14.00
C LEU A 168 -4.59 8.99 14.70
N VAL A 169 -4.95 10.26 14.56
CA VAL A 169 -4.24 11.39 15.17
C VAL A 169 -5.24 12.26 15.93
N GLY A 170 -5.07 12.31 17.25
CA GLY A 170 -5.87 13.10 18.18
C GLY A 170 -5.25 14.47 18.49
N PRO A 171 -6.01 15.39 19.08
CA PRO A 171 -5.52 16.73 19.43
C PRO A 171 -4.35 16.70 20.42
N GLU A 172 -4.16 15.60 21.17
CA GLU A 172 -3.06 15.40 22.10
C GLU A 172 -1.70 15.25 21.39
N ALA A 173 -1.70 15.04 20.07
CA ALA A 173 -0.49 14.87 19.28
C ALA A 173 0.24 16.20 19.01
N GLY A 174 -0.44 17.34 19.15
CA GLY A 174 0.19 18.65 19.08
C GLY A 174 -0.77 19.81 18.76
N PRO A 175 -0.32 21.06 18.94
CA PRO A 175 -1.14 22.25 18.69
C PRO A 175 -1.58 22.40 17.23
N ASP A 176 -0.77 21.97 16.28
CA ASP A 176 -1.10 21.99 14.85
C ASP A 176 -2.28 21.05 14.55
N VAL A 177 -2.28 19.84 15.15
CA VAL A 177 -3.38 18.88 15.02
C VAL A 177 -4.66 19.42 15.68
N ALA A 178 -4.55 20.00 16.88
CA ALA A 178 -5.68 20.59 17.56
C ALA A 178 -6.30 21.75 16.76
N SER A 179 -5.46 22.58 16.14
CA SER A 179 -5.90 23.69 15.27
C SER A 179 -6.58 23.15 14.01
N TYR A 180 -6.01 22.14 13.36
CA TYR A 180 -6.62 21.45 12.23
C TYR A 180 -8.01 20.91 12.58
N LEU A 181 -8.13 20.17 13.70
CA LEU A 181 -9.39 19.61 14.15
C LEU A 181 -10.44 20.69 14.47
N ALA A 182 -10.02 21.83 15.02
CA ALA A 182 -10.93 22.95 15.26
C ALA A 182 -11.47 23.57 13.97
N GLN A 183 -10.66 23.58 12.91
CA GLN A 183 -11.02 24.17 11.61
C GLN A 183 -11.80 23.20 10.71
N HIS A 184 -11.45 21.92 10.72
CA HIS A 184 -11.92 20.94 9.74
C HIS A 184 -12.73 19.79 10.34
N GLY A 185 -12.70 19.60 11.67
CA GLY A 185 -13.33 18.48 12.33
C GLY A 185 -12.60 17.15 12.10
N SER A 186 -13.23 16.05 12.52
CA SER A 186 -12.70 14.70 12.32
C SER A 186 -12.91 14.23 10.87
N GLY A 187 -11.93 13.50 10.33
CA GLY A 187 -11.99 13.01 8.96
C GLY A 187 -10.65 12.52 8.44
N VAL A 188 -10.64 12.05 7.18
CA VAL A 188 -9.39 11.72 6.49
C VAL A 188 -8.58 13.00 6.30
N HIS A 189 -7.39 13.03 6.88
CA HIS A 189 -6.45 14.13 6.72
C HIS A 189 -5.68 13.97 5.41
N HIS A 190 -5.00 12.82 5.27
CA HIS A 190 -4.28 12.51 4.05
C HIS A 190 -4.32 11.02 3.69
N VAL A 191 -4.18 10.76 2.39
CA VAL A 191 -3.99 9.42 1.83
C VAL A 191 -2.56 9.33 1.32
N ALA A 192 -1.78 8.39 1.87
CA ALA A 192 -0.40 8.19 1.46
C ALA A 192 -0.31 7.16 0.33
N VAL A 193 0.40 7.51 -0.74
CA VAL A 193 0.69 6.65 -1.88
C VAL A 193 2.16 6.21 -1.79
N GLU A 194 2.38 4.90 -1.77
CA GLU A 194 3.74 4.37 -1.87
C GLU A 194 4.26 4.57 -3.30
N VAL A 195 5.46 5.15 -3.42
CA VAL A 195 6.16 5.35 -4.69
C VAL A 195 7.54 4.68 -4.67
N LEU A 196 7.94 4.14 -5.81
CA LEU A 196 9.25 3.51 -5.98
C LEU A 196 10.42 4.48 -5.82
N ASN A 197 10.18 5.78 -6.07
CA ASN A 197 11.19 6.83 -5.97
C ASN A 197 10.51 8.18 -5.67
N ALA A 198 10.71 8.69 -4.45
CA ALA A 198 10.08 9.94 -4.00
C ALA A 198 10.60 11.15 -4.78
N GLY A 199 11.91 11.24 -5.04
CA GLY A 199 12.48 12.34 -5.82
C GLY A 199 11.94 12.44 -7.26
N TYR A 200 11.79 11.32 -7.95
CA TYR A 200 11.21 11.27 -9.29
C TYR A 200 9.72 11.65 -9.28
N ALA A 201 8.96 11.11 -8.33
CA ALA A 201 7.54 11.46 -8.17
C ALA A 201 7.37 12.96 -7.87
N HIS A 202 8.19 13.51 -6.97
CA HIS A 202 8.19 14.92 -6.61
C HIS A 202 8.47 15.81 -7.82
N ALA A 203 9.57 15.54 -8.54
CA ALA A 203 9.95 16.30 -9.73
C ALA A 203 8.86 16.27 -10.81
N THR A 204 8.24 15.12 -11.01
CA THR A 204 7.13 14.92 -11.95
C THR A 204 5.92 15.77 -11.59
N LEU A 205 5.46 15.69 -10.33
CA LEU A 205 4.29 16.43 -9.86
C LEU A 205 4.56 17.94 -9.84
N LYS A 206 5.77 18.35 -9.49
CA LYS A 206 6.21 19.76 -9.54
C LYS A 206 6.19 20.29 -10.98
N ALA A 207 6.67 19.51 -11.95
CA ALA A 207 6.64 19.87 -13.36
C ALA A 207 5.21 19.97 -13.91
N ALA A 208 4.26 19.22 -13.34
CA ALA A 208 2.84 19.32 -13.64
C ALA A 208 2.14 20.52 -12.94
N GLY A 209 2.88 21.33 -12.18
CA GLY A 209 2.35 22.53 -11.51
C GLY A 209 1.78 22.30 -10.12
N SER A 210 2.03 21.15 -9.50
CA SER A 210 1.56 20.88 -8.14
C SER A 210 2.37 21.65 -7.09
N ASP A 211 1.68 22.18 -6.09
CA ASP A 211 2.30 22.71 -4.88
C ASP A 211 2.60 21.58 -3.89
N LEU A 212 3.89 21.40 -3.60
CA LEU A 212 4.42 20.27 -2.85
C LEU A 212 5.34 20.76 -1.73
N SER A 213 5.29 20.09 -0.58
CA SER A 213 6.31 20.22 0.45
C SER A 213 7.69 19.76 -0.07
N PRO A 214 8.79 20.12 0.62
CA PRO A 214 10.07 19.46 0.41
C PRO A 214 9.97 17.95 0.67
N VAL A 215 10.86 17.19 0.04
CA VAL A 215 11.07 15.78 0.38
C VAL A 215 11.83 15.72 1.71
N VAL A 216 11.26 15.01 2.69
CA VAL A 216 11.82 14.78 4.02
C VAL A 216 12.23 13.32 4.13
N VAL A 217 13.40 13.07 4.74
CA VAL A 217 13.91 11.73 5.02
C VAL A 217 13.86 11.49 6.52
N ASP A 218 13.21 10.42 6.96
CA ASP A 218 13.16 10.06 8.38
C ASP A 218 14.38 9.23 8.84
N GLU A 219 14.42 8.93 10.14
CA GLU A 219 15.50 8.13 10.76
C GLU A 219 15.59 6.69 10.23
N HIS A 220 14.54 6.21 9.55
CA HIS A 220 14.47 4.88 8.95
C HIS A 220 14.81 4.89 7.45
N GLY A 221 15.07 6.07 6.87
CA GLY A 221 15.36 6.23 5.45
C GLY A 221 14.12 6.32 4.57
N HIS A 222 12.92 6.45 5.13
CA HIS A 222 11.75 6.71 4.31
C HIS A 222 11.79 8.15 3.80
N GLU A 223 11.65 8.30 2.49
CA GLU A 223 11.54 9.60 1.84
C GLU A 223 10.06 9.93 1.64
N GLN A 224 9.61 11.12 2.02
CA GLN A 224 8.22 11.51 1.86
C GLN A 224 8.00 12.98 1.55
N PHE A 225 6.88 13.30 0.93
CA PHE A 225 6.41 14.66 0.71
C PHE A 225 4.88 14.69 0.60
N PHE A 226 4.30 15.88 0.70
CA PHE A 226 2.86 16.09 0.66
C PHE A 226 2.47 17.13 -0.39
N THR A 227 1.25 17.02 -0.90
CA THR A 227 0.59 18.12 -1.61
C THR A 227 0.08 19.16 -0.61
N VAL A 228 -0.37 20.32 -1.09
CA VAL A 228 -1.33 21.12 -0.32
C VAL A 228 -2.65 20.35 -0.15
N ARG A 229 -3.44 20.70 0.87
CA ARG A 229 -4.80 20.16 1.01
C ARG A 229 -5.64 20.71 -0.14
N ASP A 230 -6.21 19.82 -0.94
CA ASP A 230 -7.07 20.23 -2.04
C ASP A 230 -8.38 20.80 -1.50
N SER A 231 -8.78 21.99 -1.99
CA SER A 231 -9.96 22.70 -1.47
C SER A 231 -11.27 22.02 -1.84
N GLU A 232 -11.29 21.32 -2.98
CA GLU A 232 -12.50 20.70 -3.52
C GLU A 232 -12.78 19.33 -2.90
N SER A 233 -11.77 18.46 -2.87
CA SER A 233 -11.88 17.11 -2.27
C SER A 233 -11.73 17.13 -0.75
N GLY A 234 -11.07 18.15 -0.21
CA GLY A 234 -10.77 18.25 1.20
C GLY A 234 -9.72 17.25 1.70
N VAL A 235 -8.92 16.67 0.81
CA VAL A 235 -7.91 15.67 1.14
C VAL A 235 -6.53 16.17 0.72
N GLN A 236 -5.54 15.89 1.56
CA GLN A 236 -4.13 16.02 1.19
C GLN A 236 -3.61 14.66 0.68
N LEU A 237 -2.72 14.66 -0.32
CA LEU A 237 -2.02 13.45 -0.73
C LEU A 237 -0.61 13.46 -0.12
N GLY A 238 -0.21 12.32 0.43
CA GLY A 238 1.17 12.03 0.80
C GLY A 238 1.79 11.07 -0.21
N PHE A 239 3.08 11.21 -0.45
CA PHE A 239 3.85 10.27 -1.26
C PHE A 239 5.04 9.80 -0.44
N ILE A 240 5.24 8.49 -0.35
CA ILE A 240 6.29 7.88 0.47
C ILE A 240 7.06 6.84 -0.32
N ALA A 241 8.39 6.93 -0.33
CA ALA A 241 9.27 5.86 -0.77
C ALA A 241 9.89 5.21 0.47
N ARG A 242 9.61 3.92 0.67
CA ARG A 242 10.17 3.16 1.78
C ARG A 242 11.50 2.55 1.38
N THR A 243 12.59 3.26 1.66
CA THR A 243 13.95 2.70 1.49
C THR A 243 14.42 2.10 2.81
N GLY A 244 14.94 0.87 2.80
CA GLY A 244 15.41 0.18 4.02
C GLY A 244 14.44 -0.89 4.57
N HIS A 245 14.45 -1.08 5.88
CA HIS A 245 13.58 -2.07 6.55
C HIS A 245 12.12 -1.61 6.57
N ARG A 246 11.16 -2.54 6.55
CA ARG A 246 9.72 -2.23 6.66
C ARG A 246 9.39 -1.78 8.10
N VAL A 247 9.69 -0.53 8.41
CA VAL A 247 9.35 0.11 9.70
C VAL A 247 8.01 0.84 9.55
N GLY A 248 7.25 0.97 10.64
CA GLY A 248 5.99 1.73 10.65
C GLY A 248 6.18 3.19 10.20
N VAL A 249 5.08 3.89 9.93
CA VAL A 249 5.11 5.32 9.59
C VAL A 249 5.69 6.10 10.77
N ALA A 250 6.72 6.92 10.52
CA ALA A 250 7.33 7.73 11.58
C ALA A 250 6.37 8.80 12.10
N THR A 251 6.29 8.96 13.42
CA THR A 251 5.43 9.98 14.06
C THR A 251 5.76 11.40 13.57
N GLN A 252 7.04 11.74 13.48
CA GLN A 252 7.48 13.06 13.01
C GLN A 252 6.91 13.39 11.63
N ASN A 253 6.95 12.40 10.74
CA ASN A 253 6.49 12.50 9.37
C ASN A 253 5.00 12.79 9.25
N ILE A 254 4.20 12.16 10.11
CA ILE A 254 2.75 12.41 10.20
C ILE A 254 2.50 13.84 10.68
N LEU A 255 3.19 14.28 11.74
CA LEU A 255 2.95 15.59 12.36
C LEU A 255 3.39 16.76 11.47
N GLU A 256 4.43 16.61 10.64
CA GLU A 256 4.79 17.64 9.66
C GLU A 256 3.66 17.92 8.65
N SER A 257 2.84 16.92 8.31
CA SER A 257 1.72 17.12 7.39
C SER A 257 0.64 18.07 7.94
N PHE A 258 0.51 18.19 9.26
CA PHE A 258 -0.45 19.10 9.91
C PHE A 258 0.04 20.56 9.96
N LYS A 259 1.30 20.83 9.61
CA LYS A 259 1.85 22.19 9.57
C LYS A 259 1.63 22.88 8.22
N THR A 260 1.31 22.10 7.19
CA THR A 260 1.09 22.57 5.83
C THR A 260 -0.41 22.67 5.56
N ASN A 261 -1.01 23.78 6.00
CA ASN A 261 -2.39 24.15 5.67
C ASN A 261 -2.44 24.97 4.37
#